data_AF-A0A9E0C7W4-F1
#
_entry.id   AF-A0A9E0C7W4-F1
#
_cell.length_a   1.000
_cell.length_b   1.000
_cell.length_c   1.000
_cell.angle_alpha   90.00
_cell.angle_beta   90.00
_cell.angle_gamma   90.00
#
_symmetry.space_group_name_H-M   'P 1'
#
loop_
_entity.id
_entity.type
_entity.pdbx_description
1 polymer ?
#
loop_
_entity_poly.entity_id
_entity_poly.type
_entity_poly.pdbx_seq_one_letter_code
_entity_poly.pdbx_strand_id
1 'polypeptide(L)' 'MKPDYDKYIPMLEEYDMTHQQKIEFIDTLWNVMQSFVDRAFGIHPVQQVMKKKALQNLQIPDQILNSPNTHENV' A
#
# COMPACT_ATOMS: atom_id res chain seq x y z
N MET A 1 -6.53 0.16 10.99
CA MET A 1 -7.89 -0.44 11.04
C MET A 1 -8.01 -1.24 12.34
N LYS A 2 -9.15 -1.21 13.03
CA LYS A 2 -9.35 -2.02 14.26
C LYS A 2 -10.04 -3.36 13.94
N PRO A 3 -9.76 -4.44 14.69
CA PRO A 3 -10.47 -5.70 14.56
C PRO A 3 -11.90 -5.60 15.08
N ASP A 4 -12.76 -6.51 14.61
CA ASP A 4 -14.15 -6.66 15.08
C ASP A 4 -14.19 -7.55 16.33
N TYR A 5 -14.11 -6.93 17.51
CA TYR A 5 -14.05 -7.67 18.77
C TYR A 5 -15.29 -8.52 19.03
N ASP A 6 -16.49 -8.03 18.68
CA ASP A 6 -17.75 -8.75 18.91
C ASP A 6 -17.80 -10.08 18.16
N LYS A 7 -17.14 -10.13 16.99
CA LYS A 7 -16.98 -11.36 16.22
C LYS A 7 -15.98 -12.34 16.82
N TYR A 8 -14.87 -11.86 17.39
CA TYR A 8 -13.74 -12.70 17.80
C TYR A 8 -13.77 -13.11 19.27
N ILE A 9 -14.36 -12.32 20.16
CA ILE A 9 -14.47 -12.65 21.59
C ILE A 9 -15.19 -13.98 21.84
N PRO A 10 -16.29 -14.32 21.14
CA PRO A 10 -16.95 -15.62 21.29
C PRO A 10 -16.03 -16.81 20.97
N MET A 11 -15.06 -16.62 20.07
CA MET A 11 -14.09 -17.66 19.70
C MET A 11 -13.07 -17.93 20.81
N LEU A 12 -12.99 -17.06 21.82
CA LEU A 12 -12.09 -17.16 22.96
C LEU A 12 -12.83 -17.55 24.25
N GLU A 13 -14.09 -17.98 24.18
CA GLU A 13 -14.90 -18.34 25.36
C GLU A 13 -14.30 -19.47 26.19
N GLU A 14 -13.76 -20.50 25.54
CA GLU A 14 -13.16 -21.68 26.20
C GLU A 14 -11.81 -21.39 26.87
N TYR A 15 -11.22 -20.22 26.61
CA TYR A 15 -9.95 -19.83 27.20
C TYR A 15 -10.17 -19.19 28.57
N ASP A 16 -9.38 -19.62 29.56
CA ASP A 16 -9.33 -19.03 30.89
C ASP A 16 -8.62 -17.66 30.85
N MET A 17 -9.31 -16.69 30.28
CA MET A 17 -8.86 -15.32 30.09
C MET A 17 -9.97 -14.37 30.52
N THR A 18 -9.58 -13.28 31.18
CA THR A 18 -10.49 -12.16 31.44
C THR A 18 -10.91 -11.50 30.13
N HIS A 19 -12.03 -10.77 30.15
CA HIS A 19 -12.49 -10.03 28.97
C HIS A 19 -11.43 -9.07 28.43
N GLN A 20 -10.71 -8.38 29.32
CA GLN A 20 -9.61 -7.49 28.95
C GLN A 20 -8.47 -8.22 28.24
N GLN A 21 -8.08 -9.40 28.74
CA GLN A 21 -7.04 -10.21 28.10
C GLN A 21 -7.47 -10.73 26.72
N LYS A 22 -8.76 -11.03 26.53
CA LYS A 22 -9.29 -11.43 25.20
C LYS A 22 -9.16 -10.28 24.20
N ILE A 23 -9.47 -9.04 24.61
CA ILE A 23 -9.29 -7.85 23.77
C ILE A 23 -7.80 -7.67 23.41
N GLU A 24 -6.91 -7.71 24.40
CA GLU A 24 -5.47 -7.56 24.19
C GLU A 24 -4.89 -8.65 23.28
N PHE A 25 -5.37 -9.88 23.41
CA PHE A 25 -5.00 -10.99 22.55
C PHE A 25 -5.39 -10.73 21.09
N ILE A 26 -6.66 -10.32 20.87
CA ILE A 26 -7.18 -10.00 19.53
C ILE A 26 -6.38 -8.84 18.91
N ASP A 27 -6.10 -7.78 19.68
CA ASP A 27 -5.31 -6.64 19.21
C ASP A 27 -3.89 -7.04 18.82
N THR A 28 -3.25 -7.85 19.65
CA THR A 28 -1.88 -8.33 19.40
C THR A 28 -1.84 -9.15 18.12
N LEU A 29 -2.76 -10.10 17.95
CA LEU A 29 -2.82 -10.94 16.76
C LEU A 29 -3.12 -10.12 15.50
N TRP A 30 -4.04 -9.16 15.60
CA TRP A 30 -4.37 -8.25 14.50
C TRP A 30 -3.16 -7.42 14.06
N ASN A 31 -2.40 -6.86 14.99
CA ASN A 31 -1.19 -6.09 14.68
C ASN A 31 -0.12 -6.94 14.00
N VAL A 32 0.03 -8.20 14.40
CA VAL A 32 0.93 -9.15 13.72
C VAL A 32 0.46 -9.37 12.28
N MET A 33 -0.83 -9.64 12.05
CA MET A 33 -1.38 -9.79 10.71
C MET A 33 -1.20 -8.54 9.84
N GLN A 34 -1.46 -7.35 10.38
CA GLN A 34 -1.24 -6.08 9.69
C GLN A 34 0.23 -5.90 9.30
N SER A 35 1.18 -6.28 10.16
CA SER A 35 2.61 -6.20 9.85
C SER A 35 2.99 -7.08 8.65
N PHE A 36 2.35 -8.24 8.48
CA PHE A 36 2.55 -9.08 7.31
C PHE A 36 1.94 -8.45 6.04
N VAL A 37 0.76 -7.84 6.15
CA VAL A 37 0.11 -7.10 5.05
C VAL A 37 0.99 -5.92 4.63
N ASP A 38 1.45 -5.11 5.57
CA ASP A 38 2.34 -3.97 5.31
C ASP A 38 3.65 -4.41 4.64
N ARG A 39 4.16 -5.61 4.98
CA ARG A 39 5.33 -6.18 4.33
C ARG A 39 5.04 -6.74 2.93
N ALA A 40 3.90 -7.36 2.73
CA ALA A 40 3.49 -7.95 1.45
C ALA A 40 3.09 -6.89 0.41
N PHE A 41 2.38 -5.85 0.85
CA PHE A 41 2.06 -4.66 0.05
C PHE A 41 3.15 -3.59 0.14
N GLY A 42 4.16 -3.83 0.97
CA GLY A 42 5.34 -3.00 1.13
C GLY A 42 5.98 -2.77 -0.22
N ILE A 43 5.81 -1.55 -0.74
CA ILE A 43 6.29 -1.08 -2.04
C ILE A 43 7.70 -1.62 -2.23
N HIS A 44 7.85 -2.57 -3.16
CA HIS A 44 9.12 -3.19 -3.47
C HIS A 44 10.17 -2.07 -3.61
N PRO A 45 11.37 -2.14 -3.00
CA PRO A 45 12.34 -1.03 -3.03
C PRO A 45 12.57 -0.47 -4.45
N VAL A 46 12.52 -1.35 -5.47
CA VAL A 46 12.56 -0.95 -6.88
C VAL A 46 11.41 -0.04 -7.31
N GLN A 47 10.17 -0.26 -6.85
CA GLN A 47 9.00 0.56 -7.15
C GLN A 47 9.07 1.95 -6.51
N GLN A 48 9.73 2.08 -5.34
CA GLN A 48 9.98 3.38 -4.72
C GLN A 48 10.96 4.22 -5.57
N VAL A 49 11.99 3.58 -6.13
CA VAL A 49 12.96 4.25 -7.02
C VAL A 49 12.33 4.55 -8.39
N MET A 50 11.50 3.65 -8.94
CA MET A 50 10.82 3.84 -10.22
C MET A 50 9.81 5.00 -10.20
N LYS A 51 9.05 5.18 -9.12
CA LYS A 51 8.14 6.33 -8.98
C LYS A 51 8.87 7.68 -9.09
N LYS A 52 10.13 7.76 -8.68
CA LYS A 52 10.97 8.96 -8.80
C LYS A 52 11.36 9.28 -10.25
N LYS A 53 11.48 8.27 -11.14
CA LYS A 53 11.76 8.47 -12.57
C LYS A 53 10.54 8.91 -13.38
N ALA A 54 9.34 8.46 -13.01
CA ALA A 54 8.12 8.83 -13.75
C ALA A 54 7.84 10.34 -13.74
N LEU A 55 8.21 11.05 -12.67
CA LEU A 55 8.05 12.51 -12.56
C LEU A 55 9.13 13.32 -13.30
N GLN A 56 10.24 12.70 -13.68
CA GLN A 56 11.33 13.37 -14.42
C GLN A 56 11.08 13.40 -15.94
N ASN A 57 10.13 12.61 -16.42
CA ASN A 57 9.76 12.52 -17.84
C ASN A 57 8.47 13.27 -18.18
N LEU A 58 7.96 14.11 -17.28
CA LEU A 58 6.92 15.08 -17.62
C LEU A 58 7.58 16.12 -18.54
N GLN A 59 7.56 15.86 -19.84
CA GLN A 59 7.85 16.85 -20.86
C GLN A 59 7.01 18.09 -20.51
N ILE A 60 7.71 19.21 -20.31
CA ILE A 60 7.06 20.50 -20.15
C ILE A 60 6.19 20.72 -21.40
N PRO A 61 4.89 21.03 -21.26
CA PRO A 61 3.96 21.09 -22.39
C PRO A 61 4.35 22.04 -23.53
N ASP A 62 5.32 22.94 -23.30
CA ASP A 62 5.72 23.97 -24.27
C ASP A 62 6.79 23.54 -25.28
N GLN A 63 7.32 22.31 -25.22
CA GLN A 63 8.25 21.81 -26.25
C GLN A 63 7.57 20.82 -27.19
N ILE A 64 6.54 21.28 -27.91
CA ILE A 64 6.13 20.64 -29.16
C ILE A 64 7.27 20.89 -30.17
N LEU A 65 8.13 19.90 -30.36
CA LEU A 65 9.14 19.89 -31.40
C LEU A 65 8.43 19.73 -32.75
N ASN A 66 8.17 20.84 -33.44
CA ASN A 66 7.79 20.79 -34.85
C ASN A 66 8.97 20.20 -35.64
N SER A 67 8.78 19.00 -36.19
CA SER A 67 9.75 18.36 -37.09
C SER A 67 9.71 19.06 -38.45
N PRO A 68 10.82 19.66 -38.93
CA PRO A 68 10.84 20.35 -40.21
C PRO A 68 11.19 19.34 -41.30
N ASN A 69 10.21 18.54 -41.71
CA ASN A 69 10.28 17.79 -42.97
C ASN A 69 8.93 17.88 -43.67
N THR A 70 8.62 19.06 -44.19
CA THR A 70 7.61 19.21 -45.23
C THR A 70 8.38 19.25 -46.55
N HIS A 71 8.28 18.15 -47.31
CA HIS A 71 8.76 18.07 -48.68
C HIS A 71 8.05 19.15 -49.52
N GLU A 72 8.77 20.18 -49.96
CA GLU A 72 8.34 21.04 -51.05
C GLU A 72 8.96 20.55 -52.37
N ASN A 73 8.09 20.01 -53.21
CA ASN A 73 8.34 19.72 -54.62
C ASN A 73 8.46 21.06 -55.38
N VAL A 74 9.53 21.24 -56.18
CA VAL A 74 9.50 21.78 -57.56
C VAL A 74 10.66 21.20 -58.35
#